data_AF-A0A956WN21-F1
#
_entry.id   AF-A0A956WN21-F1
#
_cell.length_a   1.000
_cell.length_b   1.000
_cell.length_c   1.000
_cell.angle_alpha   90.00
_cell.angle_beta   90.00
_cell.angle_gamma   90.00
#
_symmetry.space_group_name_H-M   'P 1'
#
loop_
_entity.id
_entity.type
_entity.pdbx_description
1 polymer ?
#
loop_
_entity_poly.entity_id
_entity_poly.type
_entity_poly.pdbx_seq_one_letter_code
_entity_poly.pdbx_strand_id
1 'polypeptide(L)'
;MTPYALQNLVDGAGAVVRGYLAPETVFTAIQRDARQAQPGDLFIALRGERFDGHEFVAAAAAAGAAAALVSRAWADEHLDPPLPLLVVEDPLITLQQYAAWWRNRLPDLLVVGITGSVG
;
A
#
# COMPACT_ATOMS: atom_id res chain seq x y z
N MET A 1 9.92 14.88 2.72
CA MET A 1 8.82 13.90 2.63
C MET A 1 8.73 13.19 3.96
N THR A 2 7.54 13.11 4.56
CA THR A 2 7.34 12.30 5.77
C THR A 2 7.58 10.83 5.40
N PRO A 3 8.42 10.09 6.13
CA PRO A 3 8.64 8.67 5.86
C PRO A 3 7.33 7.88 5.95
N TYR A 4 7.16 6.87 5.10
CA TYR A 4 6.01 5.94 5.14
C TYR A 4 6.21 4.95 6.29
N ALA A 5 6.06 5.44 7.52
CA ALA A 5 6.15 4.60 8.71
C ALA A 5 5.01 3.58 8.73
N LEU A 6 5.34 2.33 9.09
CA LEU A 6 4.40 1.23 9.24
C LEU A 6 3.22 1.63 10.13
N GLN A 7 3.49 2.31 11.25
CA GLN A 7 2.46 2.73 12.19
C GLN A 7 1.41 3.66 11.55
N ASN A 8 1.82 4.57 10.67
CA ASN A 8 0.88 5.46 9.98
C ASN A 8 -0.06 4.69 9.04
N LEU A 9 0.44 3.62 8.42
CA LEU A 9 -0.36 2.76 7.54
C LEU A 9 -1.31 1.87 8.36
N VAL A 10 -0.89 1.40 9.54
CA VAL A 10 -1.80 0.68 10.45
C VAL A 10 -2.89 1.61 10.96
N ASP A 11 -2.52 2.79 11.47
CA ASP A 11 -3.46 3.74 12.10
C ASP A 11 -4.39 4.43 11.10
N GLY A 12 -3.85 4.80 9.93
CA GLY A 12 -4.58 5.56 8.91
C GLY A 12 -5.32 4.69 7.90
N ALA A 13 -4.91 3.43 7.75
CA ALA A 13 -5.44 2.52 6.75
C ALA A 13 -6.11 1.27 7.35
N GLY A 14 -6.07 1.08 8.68
CA GLY A 14 -6.71 -0.05 9.36
C GLY A 14 -6.09 -1.41 9.02
N ALA A 15 -4.83 -1.42 8.59
CA ALA A 15 -4.15 -2.61 8.12
C ALA A 15 -3.78 -3.55 9.27
N VAL A 16 -3.96 -4.86 9.04
CA VAL A 16 -3.50 -5.91 9.96
C VAL A 16 -2.21 -6.50 9.42
N VAL A 17 -1.15 -6.51 10.23
CA VAL A 17 0.14 -7.10 9.84
C VAL A 17 0.08 -8.62 9.96
N ARG A 18 0.51 -9.33 8.91
CA ARG A 18 0.74 -10.78 8.91
C ARG A 18 2.20 -11.07 8.59
N GLY A 19 2.82 -11.92 9.40
CA GLY A 19 4.28 -12.12 9.39
C GLY A 19 4.97 -11.13 10.33
N TYR A 20 6.29 -11.01 10.21
CA TYR A 20 7.08 -10.12 11.06
C TYR A 20 7.47 -8.84 10.31
N LEU A 21 7.05 -7.70 10.85
CA LEU A 21 7.58 -6.37 10.52
C LEU A 21 7.90 -5.68 11.83
N ALA A 22 9.10 -5.11 11.95
CA ALA A 22 9.46 -4.34 13.12
C ALA A 22 8.54 -3.10 13.23
N PRO A 23 8.00 -2.73 14.41
CA PRO A 23 7.11 -1.58 14.56
C PRO A 23 7.68 -0.27 14.01
N GLU A 24 8.99 -0.09 14.09
CA GLU A 24 9.76 1.03 13.61
C GLU A 24 10.09 0.97 12.11
N THR A 25 9.56 -0.02 11.38
CA THR A 25 9.78 -0.15 9.93
C THR A 25 9.32 1.11 9.22
N VAL A 26 10.23 1.67 8.41
CA VAL A 26 9.96 2.78 7.52
C VAL A 26 10.14 2.28 6.10
N PHE A 27 9.08 2.41 5.30
CA PHE A 27 9.17 2.11 3.88
C PHE A 27 9.80 3.29 3.14
N THR A 28 10.66 2.95 2.17
CA THR A 28 11.41 3.92 1.38
C THR A 28 10.50 4.59 0.35
N ALA A 29 9.72 3.78 -0.37
CA ALA A 29 8.65 4.25 -1.23
C ALA A 29 7.43 3.31 -1.18
N ILE A 30 6.34 3.77 -1.79
CA ILE A 30 5.15 2.97 -2.09
C ILE A 30 5.16 2.67 -3.59
N GLN A 31 5.20 1.39 -3.96
CA GLN A 31 5.24 0.95 -5.35
C GLN A 31 4.00 0.14 -5.73
N ARG A 32 3.46 0.40 -6.90
CA ARG A 32 2.31 -0.34 -7.48
C ARG A 32 2.71 -1.21 -8.67
N ASP A 33 3.88 -0.95 -9.25
CA ASP A 33 4.45 -1.74 -10.34
C ASP A 33 5.61 -2.57 -9.78
N ALA A 34 5.44 -3.90 -9.73
CA ALA A 34 6.46 -4.79 -9.19
C ALA A 34 7.79 -4.72 -9.96
N ARG A 35 7.77 -4.25 -11.22
CA ARG A 35 8.99 -4.05 -12.03
C ARG A 35 9.83 -2.87 -11.53
N GLN A 36 9.24 -1.97 -10.74
CA GLN A 36 9.89 -0.81 -10.14
C GLN A 36 10.12 -0.97 -8.64
N ALA A 37 9.72 -2.11 -8.06
CA ALA A 37 9.94 -2.39 -6.64
C ALA A 37 11.44 -2.44 -6.34
N GLN A 38 11.82 -1.84 -5.22
CA GLN A 38 13.20 -1.83 -4.73
C GLN A 38 13.27 -2.33 -3.28
N PRO A 39 14.48 -2.69 -2.80
CA PRO A 39 14.74 -2.96 -1.40
C PRO A 39 14.18 -1.87 -0.48
N GLY A 40 13.31 -2.27 0.45
CA GLY A 40 12.71 -1.35 1.42
C GLY A 40 11.38 -0.71 0.99
N ASP A 41 10.87 -1.03 -0.19
CA ASP A 41 9.57 -0.51 -0.65
C ASP A 41 8.39 -1.29 -0.06
N LEU A 42 7.26 -0.61 0.04
CA LEU A 42 5.95 -1.22 0.23
C LEU A 42 5.30 -1.43 -1.14
N PHE A 43 5.06 -2.68 -1.52
CA PHE A 43 4.29 -3.00 -2.72
C PHE A 43 2.78 -2.92 -2.43
N ILE A 44 1.98 -2.31 -3.31
CA ILE A 44 0.52 -2.23 -3.19
C ILE A 44 -0.12 -3.07 -4.29
N ALA A 45 -0.77 -4.17 -3.91
CA ALA A 45 -1.51 -5.03 -4.81
C ALA A 45 -2.90 -4.42 -5.11
N LEU A 46 -2.99 -3.62 -6.17
CA LEU A 46 -4.26 -3.09 -6.66
C LEU A 46 -4.88 -4.02 -7.71
N ARG A 47 -6.16 -4.32 -7.56
CA ARG A 47 -6.95 -5.00 -8.60
C ARG A 47 -7.49 -3.98 -9.59
N GLY A 48 -7.13 -4.11 -10.86
CA GLY A 48 -7.67 -3.32 -11.97
C GLY A 48 -8.62 -4.14 -12.84
N GLU A 49 -9.17 -3.51 -13.88
CA GLU A 49 -10.08 -4.18 -14.83
C GLU A 49 -9.42 -5.27 -15.66
N ARG A 50 -8.10 -5.13 -15.92
CA ARG A 50 -7.33 -6.01 -16.81
C ARG A 50 -6.31 -6.89 -16.09
N PHE A 51 -5.86 -6.48 -14.91
CA PHE A 51 -4.77 -7.13 -14.18
C PHE A 51 -5.06 -7.11 -12.69
N ASP A 52 -4.67 -8.17 -12.00
CA ASP A 52 -4.71 -8.23 -10.55
C ASP A 52 -3.30 -8.03 -9.97
N GLY A 53 -3.07 -6.93 -9.26
CA GLY A 53 -1.80 -6.60 -8.62
C GLY A 53 -1.30 -7.68 -7.66
N HIS A 54 -2.21 -8.51 -7.12
CA HIS A 54 -1.84 -9.58 -6.21
C HIS A 54 -1.00 -10.68 -6.88
N GLU A 55 -1.14 -10.87 -8.19
CA GLU A 55 -0.33 -11.81 -8.99
C GLU A 55 1.17 -11.44 -8.99
N PHE A 56 1.49 -10.17 -8.68
CA PHE A 56 2.85 -9.66 -8.69
C PHE A 56 3.49 -9.58 -7.31
N VAL A 57 2.84 -10.06 -6.25
CA VAL A 57 3.39 -10.07 -4.88
C VAL A 57 4.71 -10.84 -4.82
N ALA A 58 4.78 -12.01 -5.46
CA ALA A 58 6.01 -12.81 -5.51
C ALA A 58 7.13 -12.09 -6.30
N ALA A 59 6.78 -11.38 -7.38
CA ALA A 59 7.74 -10.61 -8.15
C ALA A 59 8.29 -9.41 -7.35
N ALA A 60 7.42 -8.72 -6.60
CA ALA A 60 7.83 -7.65 -5.71
C ALA A 60 8.73 -8.16 -4.57
N ALA A 61 8.43 -9.34 -4.02
CA ALA A 61 9.29 -10.02 -3.06
C ALA A 61 10.70 -10.24 -3.62
N ALA A 62 10.79 -10.81 -4.83
CA ALA A 62 12.05 -11.09 -5.51
C ALA A 62 12.85 -9.81 -5.83
N ALA A 63 12.17 -8.69 -6.06
CA ALA A 63 12.78 -7.37 -6.25
C ALA A 63 13.25 -6.70 -4.95
N GLY A 64 12.92 -7.27 -3.78
CA GLY A 64 13.36 -6.80 -2.46
C GLY A 64 12.34 -5.95 -1.70
N ALA A 65 11.07 -5.90 -2.15
CA ALA A 65 10.03 -5.20 -1.38
C ALA A 65 10.00 -5.71 0.07
N ALA A 66 9.90 -4.80 1.02
CA ALA A 66 9.93 -5.11 2.45
C ALA A 66 8.58 -5.66 2.95
N ALA A 67 7.48 -5.22 2.35
CA ALA A 67 6.14 -5.72 2.63
C ALA A 67 5.22 -5.56 1.40
N ALA A 68 4.07 -6.23 1.42
CA ALA A 68 3.00 -6.04 0.45
C ALA A 68 1.67 -5.69 1.13
N LEU A 69 0.98 -4.65 0.65
CA LEU A 69 -0.39 -4.33 1.01
C LEU A 69 -1.35 -5.07 0.08
N VAL A 70 -2.20 -5.91 0.66
CA VAL A 70 -3.07 -6.85 -0.06
C VAL A 70 -4.48 -6.86 0.52
N SER A 71 -5.43 -7.34 -0.27
CA SER A 71 -6.80 -7.57 0.17
C SER A 71 -6.89 -8.74 1.15
N ARG A 72 -7.86 -8.68 2.06
CA ARG A 72 -8.20 -9.73 3.03
C ARG A 72 -8.50 -11.04 2.32
N ALA A 73 -9.37 -10.98 1.31
CA ALA A 73 -9.75 -12.14 0.52
C ALA A 73 -8.54 -12.87 -0.07
N TRP A 74 -7.60 -12.15 -0.68
CA TRP A 74 -6.39 -12.77 -1.23
C TRP A 74 -5.48 -13.34 -0.15
N ALA A 75 -5.29 -12.60 0.96
CA ALA A 75 -4.43 -13.04 2.05
C ALA A 75 -4.94 -14.31 2.74
N ASP A 76 -6.26 -14.47 2.87
CA ASP A 76 -6.87 -15.66 3.50
C ASP A 76 -6.65 -16.92 2.64
N GLU A 77 -6.60 -16.78 1.31
CA GLU A 77 -6.28 -17.87 0.38
C GLU A 77 -4.77 -18.16 0.28
N HIS A 78 -3.91 -17.19 0.63
CA HIS A 78 -2.45 -17.29 0.50
C HIS A 78 -1.78 -17.39 1.87
N LEU A 79 -1.69 -18.63 2.37
CA LEU A 79 -1.27 -18.87 3.75
C LEU A 79 0.23 -18.70 4.01
N ASP A 80 1.05 -18.85 2.97
CA ASP A 80 2.52 -18.77 3.03
C ASP A 80 3.03 -17.73 2.01
N PRO A 81 2.89 -16.42 2.32
CA PRO A 81 3.33 -15.37 1.42
C PRO A 81 4.87 -15.20 1.43
N PRO A 82 5.48 -14.80 0.31
CA PRO A 82 6.94 -14.70 0.19
C PRO A 82 7.56 -13.49 0.93
N LEU A 83 6.73 -12.61 1.48
CA LEU A 83 7.12 -11.47 2.31
C LEU A 83 5.99 -11.11 3.30
N PRO A 84 6.26 -10.30 4.34
CA PRO A 84 5.23 -9.84 5.25
C PRO A 84 4.10 -9.06 4.55
N LEU A 85 2.89 -9.18 5.08
CA LEU A 85 1.69 -8.58 4.49
C LEU A 85 1.07 -7.51 5.40
N LEU A 86 0.61 -6.44 4.77
CA LEU A 86 -0.33 -5.46 5.32
C LEU A 86 -1.71 -5.77 4.75
N VAL A 87 -2.54 -6.44 5.54
CA VAL A 87 -3.84 -6.96 5.08
C VAL A 87 -4.96 -5.97 5.38
N VAL A 88 -5.70 -5.60 4.35
CA VAL A 88 -6.82 -4.64 4.41
C VAL A 88 -8.03 -5.20 3.69
N GLU A 89 -9.23 -4.70 3.94
CA GLU A 89 -10.43 -5.21 3.23
C GLU A 89 -10.35 -4.96 1.72
N ASP A 90 -10.03 -3.72 1.31
CA ASP A 90 -9.87 -3.35 -0.10
C ASP A 90 -8.68 -2.38 -0.24
N PRO A 91 -7.60 -2.77 -0.94
CA PRO A 91 -6.41 -1.93 -1.15
C PRO A 91 -6.68 -0.56 -1.78
N LEU A 92 -7.64 -0.46 -2.70
CA LEU A 92 -7.99 0.80 -3.37
C LEU A 92 -8.71 1.74 -2.41
N ILE A 93 -9.74 1.23 -1.73
CA ILE A 93 -10.49 2.02 -0.75
C ILE A 93 -9.57 2.46 0.40
N THR A 94 -8.71 1.57 0.87
CA THR A 94 -7.73 1.90 1.91
C THR A 94 -6.78 3.01 1.47
N LEU A 95 -6.29 3.01 0.23
CA LEU A 95 -5.45 4.09 -0.28
C LEU A 95 -6.20 5.43 -0.36
N GLN A 96 -7.48 5.42 -0.73
CA GLN A 96 -8.31 6.62 -0.75
C GLN A 96 -8.53 7.17 0.66
N GLN A 97 -8.84 6.30 1.62
CA GLN A 97 -9.01 6.66 3.03
C GLN A 97 -7.71 7.20 3.62
N TYR A 98 -6.58 6.56 3.35
CA TYR A 98 -5.26 7.00 3.79
C TYR A 98 -4.91 8.38 3.21
N ALA A 99 -5.18 8.62 1.92
CA ALA A 99 -4.98 9.93 1.31
C ALA A 99 -5.86 11.01 1.95
N ALA A 100 -7.13 10.70 2.24
CA ALA A 100 -8.03 11.61 2.93
C ALA A 100 -7.56 11.91 4.37
N TRP A 101 -7.13 10.88 5.10
CA TRP A 101 -6.58 10.95 6.45
C TRP A 101 -5.32 11.84 6.50
N TRP A 102 -4.44 11.73 5.51
CA TRP A 102 -3.26 12.59 5.38
C TRP A 102 -3.65 14.03 5.08
N ARG A 103 -4.53 14.24 4.09
CA ARG A 103 -4.97 15.59 3.71
C ARG A 103 -5.60 16.34 4.88
N ASN A 104 -6.41 15.66 5.69
CA ASN A 104 -7.08 16.26 6.85
C ASN A 104 -6.10 16.73 7.96
N ARG A 105 -4.83 16.34 7.91
CA ARG A 105 -3.78 16.82 8.82
C ARG A 105 -3.13 18.12 8.38
N LEU A 106 -3.49 18.64 7.21
CA LEU A 106 -2.96 19.87 6.65
C LEU A 106 -4.09 20.92 6.60
N PRO A 107 -4.50 21.48 7.75
CA PRO A 107 -5.70 22.33 7.84
C PRO A 107 -5.59 23.62 7.02
N ASP A 108 -4.37 24.13 6.80
CA ASP A 108 -4.12 25.37 6.07
C ASP A 108 -3.89 25.15 4.56
N LEU A 109 -4.00 23.90 4.08
CA LEU A 109 -3.79 23.59 2.68
C LEU A 109 -4.99 24.03 1.85
N LEU A 110 -4.80 25.00 0.96
CA LEU A 110 -5.78 25.32 -0.07
C LEU A 110 -5.83 24.17 -1.09
N VAL A 111 -6.99 23.53 -1.23
CA VAL A 111 -7.21 22.41 -2.16
C VAL A 111 -8.08 22.86 -3.32
N VAL A 112 -7.56 22.76 -4.54
CA VAL A 112 -8.33 22.98 -5.78
C VAL A 112 -8.33 21.69 -6.60
N GLY A 113 -9.50 21.18 -6.94
CA GLY A 113 -9.68 20.04 -7.84
C GLY A 113 -10.26 20.51 -9.16
N ILE A 114 -9.52 20.32 -10.26
CA ILE A 114 -9.95 20.68 -11.62
C ILE A 114 -10.26 19.39 -12.37
N THR A 115 -11.41 19.33 -13.03
CA THR A 115 -11.82 18.22 -13.88
C THR A 115 -12.50 18.75 -15.13
N GLY A 116 -12.29 18.09 -16.27
CA GLY A 116 -12.87 18.47 -17.56
C GLY A 116 -12.34 17.58 -18.68
N SER A 117 -13.20 17.19 -19.60
CA SER A 117 -12.81 16.46 -20.82
C SER A 117 -12.05 17.36 -21.81
N VAL A 118 -12.33 18.67 -21.76
CA VAL A 118 -11.55 19.76 -22.33
C VAL A 118 -11.57 20.90 -21.30
N GLY A 119 -10.41 21.51 -21.05
CA GLY A 119 -10.13 22.40 -19.91
C GLY A 119 -10.92 23.68 -19.84
#